data_AF-A0A958P3X4-F1
#
_entry.id   AF-A0A958P3X4-F1
#
_cell.length_a   1.000
_cell.length_b   1.000
_cell.length_c   1.000
_cell.angle_alpha   90.00
_cell.angle_beta   90.00
_cell.angle_gamma   90.00
#
_symmetry.space_group_name_H-M   'P 1'
#
loop_
_entity.id
_entity.type
_entity.pdbx_description
1 polymer ?
#
loop_
_entity_poly.entity_id
_entity_poly.type
_entity_poly.pdbx_seq_one_letter_code
_entity_poly.pdbx_strand_id
1 'polypeptide(L)'
;MKKNGYVKEIVDMEKLSKFIPQMGLSSLKARARAGLLEYTGIENKKHMFDKQLSIIRVNAAYQCKVPGVTWGKVERAHTSADIKKEQLIFELSNNPSEEDVVLFIKEKIKEHINQL
;
A
#
# COMPACT_ATOMS: atom_id res chain seq x y z
N MET A 1 -25.07 -0.86 9.01
CA MET A 1 -23.82 -1.12 8.27
C MET A 1 -22.77 -0.13 8.77
N LYS A 2 -21.63 -0.60 9.31
CA LYS A 2 -20.55 0.30 9.72
C LYS A 2 -20.01 0.99 8.46
N LYS A 3 -19.93 2.31 8.45
CA LYS A 3 -19.21 3.04 7.41
C LYS A 3 -17.75 2.59 7.49
N ASN A 4 -17.28 1.83 6.51
CA ASN A 4 -15.88 1.46 6.36
C ASN A 4 -15.12 2.68 5.83
N GLY A 5 -14.90 3.68 6.69
CA GLY A 5 -14.12 4.86 6.35
C GLY A 5 -12.64 4.68 6.68
N TYR A 6 -11.85 5.70 6.36
CA TYR A 6 -10.46 5.77 6.81
C TYR A 6 -10.38 5.85 8.35
N VAL A 7 -9.57 4.98 8.94
CA VAL A 7 -9.25 4.95 10.37
C VAL A 7 -7.74 5.11 10.52
N LYS A 8 -7.33 6.28 11.02
CA LYS A 8 -5.92 6.56 11.28
C LYS A 8 -5.41 5.73 12.46
N GLU A 9 -4.72 4.64 12.16
CA GLU A 9 -3.94 3.87 13.12
C GLU A 9 -2.47 3.84 12.65
N ILE A 10 -1.57 4.28 13.52
CA ILE A 10 -0.13 4.32 13.25
C ILE A 10 0.55 3.13 13.94
N VAL A 11 1.35 2.38 13.20
CA VAL A 11 2.01 1.16 13.69
C VAL A 11 3.45 1.06 13.23
N ASP A 12 4.28 0.34 13.98
CA ASP A 12 5.61 -0.04 13.51
C ASP A 12 5.54 -1.17 12.47
N MET A 13 6.67 -1.42 11.81
CA MET A 13 6.79 -2.46 10.78
C MET A 13 6.50 -3.88 11.31
N GLU A 14 6.86 -4.18 12.55
CA GLU A 14 6.64 -5.51 13.13
C GLU A 14 5.14 -5.78 13.32
N LYS A 15 4.42 -4.80 13.87
CA LYS A 15 2.96 -4.85 14.01
C LYS A 15 2.27 -4.84 12.64
N LEU A 16 2.72 -4.01 11.70
CA LEU A 16 2.17 -3.97 10.33
C LEU A 16 2.27 -5.32 9.62
N SER A 17 3.40 -6.02 9.78
CA SER A 17 3.63 -7.31 9.11
C SER A 17 2.59 -8.38 9.46
N LYS A 18 1.96 -8.28 10.62
CA LYS A 18 0.88 -9.20 11.05
C LYS A 18 -0.40 -9.02 10.24
N PHE A 19 -0.60 -7.86 9.61
CA PHE A 19 -1.77 -7.55 8.79
C PHE A 19 -1.55 -7.81 7.29
N ILE A 20 -0.31 -8.11 6.88
CA ILE A 20 0.06 -8.40 5.49
C ILE A 20 0.77 -9.77 5.46
N PRO A 21 0.06 -10.86 5.82
CA PRO A 21 0.68 -12.16 6.04
C PRO A 21 1.34 -12.76 4.79
N GLN A 22 0.92 -12.32 3.60
CA GLN A 22 1.52 -12.74 2.33
C GLN A 22 2.93 -12.17 2.08
N MET A 23 3.39 -11.21 2.90
CA MET A 23 4.75 -10.67 2.83
C MET A 23 5.46 -10.75 4.17
N GLY A 24 6.58 -11.48 4.21
CA GLY A 24 7.45 -11.51 5.37
C GLY A 24 8.06 -10.14 5.68
N LEU A 25 8.50 -9.97 6.94
CA LEU A 25 9.03 -8.71 7.49
C LEU A 25 10.15 -8.09 6.62
N SER A 26 11.11 -8.91 6.16
CA SER A 26 12.21 -8.44 5.31
C SER A 26 11.72 -7.92 3.96
N SER A 27 10.68 -8.54 3.38
CA SER A 27 10.06 -8.09 2.14
C SER A 27 9.37 -6.74 2.34
N LEU A 28 8.58 -6.60 3.41
CA LEU A 28 7.92 -5.33 3.76
C LEU A 28 8.92 -4.20 4.02
N LYS A 29 10.03 -4.47 4.71
CA LYS A 29 11.13 -3.49 4.87
C LYS A 29 11.71 -3.04 3.52
N ALA A 30 11.84 -3.96 2.56
CA ALA A 30 12.26 -3.59 1.20
C ALA A 30 11.20 -2.72 0.51
N ARG A 31 9.91 -3.07 0.63
CA ARG A 31 8.79 -2.28 0.07
C ARG A 31 8.72 -0.87 0.67
N ALA A 32 8.99 -0.72 1.96
CA ALA A 32 8.99 0.58 2.64
C ALA A 32 10.10 1.49 2.13
N ARG A 33 11.31 0.94 1.93
CA ARG A 33 12.43 1.68 1.33
C ARG A 33 12.14 2.14 -0.10
N ALA A 34 11.28 1.40 -0.81
CA ALA A 34 10.82 1.75 -2.15
C ALA A 34 9.61 2.72 -2.16
N GLY A 35 9.17 3.23 -1.00
CA GLY A 35 8.08 4.18 -0.90
C GLY A 35 6.67 3.59 -1.09
N LEU A 36 6.54 2.26 -1.06
CA LEU A 36 5.22 1.62 -1.23
C LEU A 36 4.33 1.76 0.01
N LEU A 37 4.93 1.86 1.19
CA LEU A 37 4.21 2.03 2.45
C LEU A 37 4.04 3.52 2.79
N GLU A 38 2.93 3.85 3.44
CA GLU A 38 2.64 5.21 3.87
C GLU A 38 3.40 5.51 5.17
N TYR A 39 4.61 6.03 5.03
CA TYR A 39 5.47 6.44 6.14
C TYR A 39 4.92 7.69 6.84
N THR A 40 4.96 7.70 8.16
CA THR A 40 4.41 8.79 8.99
C THR A 40 5.40 9.44 9.93
N GLY A 41 6.56 8.82 10.15
CA GLY A 41 7.62 9.36 11.00
C GLY A 41 8.44 8.29 11.71
N ILE A 42 9.22 8.73 12.69
CA ILE A 42 9.97 7.85 13.59
C ILE A 42 9.47 8.08 15.02
N GLU A 43 9.21 6.98 15.74
CA GLU A 43 8.87 7.00 17.15
C GLU A 43 9.68 5.92 17.86
N ASN A 44 10.31 6.24 18.99
CA ASN A 44 11.12 5.28 19.76
C ASN A 44 12.14 4.49 18.92
N LYS A 45 12.82 5.18 17.98
CA LYS A 45 13.78 4.61 17.01
C LYS A 45 13.18 3.60 16.02
N LYS A 46 11.86 3.52 15.91
CA LYS A 46 11.14 2.68 14.95
C LYS A 46 10.48 3.54 13.88
N HIS A 47 10.50 3.07 12.63
CA HIS A 47 9.76 3.71 11.55
C HIS A 47 8.27 3.38 11.72
N MET A 48 7.45 4.42 11.62
CA MET A 48 6.02 4.36 11.84
C MET A 48 5.26 4.54 10.53
N PHE A 49 4.22 3.76 10.35
CA PHE A 49 3.45 3.69 9.12
C PHE A 49 1.96 3.81 9.40
N ASP A 50 1.24 4.45 8.48
CA ASP A 50 -0.22 4.40 8.48
C ASP A 50 -0.65 2.98 8.12
N LYS A 51 -1.32 2.30 9.05
CA LYS A 51 -1.65 0.89 8.95
C LYS A 51 -2.54 0.61 7.73
N GLN A 52 -3.67 1.29 7.64
CA GLN A 52 -4.70 1.00 6.65
C GLN A 52 -4.21 1.34 5.24
N LEU A 53 -3.61 2.53 5.07
CA LEU A 53 -3.11 2.98 3.78
C LEU A 53 -1.95 2.09 3.28
N SER A 54 -1.07 1.66 4.19
CA SER A 54 0.02 0.75 3.85
C SER A 54 -0.50 -0.63 3.42
N ILE A 55 -1.48 -1.20 4.13
CA ILE A 55 -2.09 -2.48 3.76
C ILE A 55 -2.68 -2.39 2.34
N ILE A 56 -3.43 -1.33 2.04
CA ILE A 56 -4.07 -1.15 0.73
C ILE A 56 -3.02 -1.07 -0.39
N ARG A 57 -2.03 -0.18 -0.26
CA ARG A 57 -0.98 -0.02 -1.29
C ARG A 57 -0.20 -1.30 -1.52
N VAL A 58 0.17 -1.97 -0.42
CA VAL A 58 0.95 -3.21 -0.47
C VAL A 58 0.14 -4.35 -1.09
N ASN A 59 -1.14 -4.49 -0.73
CA ASN A 59 -2.03 -5.49 -1.32
C ASN A 59 -2.23 -5.26 -2.82
N ALA A 60 -2.47 -4.02 -3.23
CA ALA A 60 -2.64 -3.65 -4.64
C ALA A 60 -1.38 -3.97 -5.46
N ALA A 61 -0.21 -3.57 -4.96
CA ALA A 61 1.07 -3.86 -5.58
C ALA A 61 1.39 -5.35 -5.63
N TYR A 62 1.07 -6.11 -4.58
CA TYR A 62 1.23 -7.56 -4.55
C TYR A 62 0.38 -8.23 -5.64
N GLN A 63 -0.87 -7.79 -5.85
CA GLN A 63 -1.71 -8.30 -6.92
C GLN A 63 -1.17 -7.97 -8.33
N CYS A 64 -0.34 -6.94 -8.46
CA CYS A 64 0.35 -6.61 -9.71
C CYS A 64 1.62 -7.45 -9.95
N LYS A 65 2.12 -8.17 -8.93
CA LYS A 65 3.37 -8.95 -8.98
C LYS A 65 3.17 -10.33 -9.63
N VAL A 66 2.66 -10.36 -10.85
CA VAL A 66 2.44 -11.58 -11.64
C VAL A 66 3.74 -12.15 -12.25
N PRO A 67 3.74 -13.38 -12.80
CA PRO A 67 4.89 -13.90 -13.56
C PRO A 67 5.32 -12.92 -14.66
N GLY A 68 6.64 -12.75 -14.83
CA GLY A 68 7.20 -11.78 -15.79
C GLY A 68 7.25 -10.33 -15.31
N VAL A 69 6.52 -9.95 -14.25
CA VAL A 69 6.59 -8.60 -13.66
C VAL A 69 7.50 -8.64 -12.44
N THR A 70 8.58 -7.84 -12.43
CA THR A 70 9.48 -7.74 -11.27
C THR A 70 8.95 -6.78 -10.22
N TRP A 71 9.38 -6.97 -8.98
CA TRP A 71 9.06 -6.04 -7.89
C TRP A 71 9.53 -4.60 -8.18
N GLY A 72 10.71 -4.43 -8.79
CA GLY A 72 11.18 -3.12 -9.23
C GLY A 72 10.27 -2.46 -10.27
N LYS A 73 9.65 -3.25 -11.16
CA LYS A 73 8.68 -2.73 -12.13
C LYS A 73 7.39 -2.27 -11.42
N VAL A 74 6.89 -3.04 -10.46
CA VAL A 74 5.73 -2.67 -9.64
C VAL A 74 6.00 -1.39 -8.83
N GLU A 75 7.16 -1.27 -8.20
CA GLU A 75 7.54 -0.08 -7.41
C GLU A 75 7.61 1.18 -8.27
N ARG A 76 8.23 1.10 -9.45
CA ARG A 76 8.28 2.23 -10.39
C ARG A 76 6.90 2.60 -10.90
N ALA A 77 6.07 1.61 -11.23
CA ALA A 77 4.71 1.84 -11.67
C ALA A 77 3.84 2.48 -10.57
N HIS A 78 3.95 2.01 -9.33
CA HIS A 78 3.28 2.63 -8.18
C HIS A 78 3.73 4.08 -7.96
N THR A 79 5.04 4.34 -8.07
CA THR A 79 5.59 5.70 -7.97
C THR A 79 5.07 6.59 -9.09
N SER A 80 5.00 6.06 -10.32
CA SER A 80 4.52 6.80 -11.51
C SER A 80 3.02 7.08 -11.46
N ALA A 81 2.24 6.16 -10.87
CA ALA A 81 0.81 6.37 -10.64
C ALA A 81 0.52 7.51 -9.66
N ASP A 82 1.53 7.97 -8.91
CA ASP A 82 1.52 9.15 -8.04
C ASP A 82 0.29 9.25 -7.12
N ILE A 83 -0.16 8.12 -6.59
CA ILE A 83 -1.42 8.05 -5.87
C ILE A 83 -1.24 8.66 -4.47
N LYS A 84 -1.71 9.91 -4.33
CA LYS A 84 -1.57 10.70 -3.11
C LYS A 84 -2.36 10.11 -1.95
N LYS A 85 -1.91 10.41 -0.74
CA LYS A 85 -2.57 9.99 0.51
C LYS A 85 -4.02 10.45 0.56
N GLU A 86 -4.27 11.70 0.19
CA GLU A 86 -5.57 12.36 0.22
C GLU A 86 -6.55 11.65 -0.72
N GLN A 87 -6.06 11.18 -1.86
CA GLN A 87 -6.85 10.38 -2.79
C GLN A 87 -7.23 9.03 -2.17
N LEU A 88 -6.32 8.31 -1.52
CA LEU A 88 -6.69 7.05 -0.85
C LEU A 88 -7.72 7.28 0.27
N ILE A 89 -7.59 8.35 1.05
CA ILE A 89 -8.54 8.69 2.10
C ILE A 89 -9.91 9.02 1.51
N PHE A 90 -9.93 9.75 0.39
CA PHE A 90 -11.16 10.03 -0.35
C PHE A 90 -11.81 8.74 -0.85
N GLU A 91 -11.05 7.84 -1.49
CA GLU A 91 -11.57 6.56 -1.96
C GLU A 91 -12.12 5.73 -0.80
N LEU A 92 -11.39 5.62 0.32
CA LEU A 92 -11.89 4.93 1.52
C LEU A 92 -13.17 5.53 2.11
N SER A 93 -13.39 6.83 1.93
CA SER A 93 -14.57 7.51 2.45
C SER A 93 -15.80 7.34 1.55
N ASN A 94 -15.59 7.01 0.27
CA ASN A 94 -16.65 6.92 -0.74
C ASN A 94 -16.93 5.48 -1.22
N ASN A 95 -16.02 4.53 -0.99
CA ASN A 95 -16.19 3.14 -1.37
C ASN A 95 -16.80 2.30 -0.25
N PRO A 96 -17.52 1.21 -0.59
CA PRO A 96 -18.16 0.35 0.40
C PRO A 96 -17.18 -0.59 1.12
N SER A 97 -16.00 -0.89 0.55
CA SER A 97 -15.00 -1.79 1.13
C SER A 97 -13.54 -1.37 0.87
N GLU A 98 -12.61 -1.90 1.67
CA GLU A 98 -11.16 -1.74 1.44
C GLU A 98 -10.72 -2.49 0.18
N GLU A 99 -11.35 -3.63 -0.13
CA GLU A 99 -11.10 -4.41 -1.33
C GLU A 99 -11.32 -3.60 -2.62
N ASP A 100 -12.37 -2.78 -2.66
CA ASP A 100 -12.64 -1.91 -3.82
C ASP A 100 -11.53 -0.88 -4.02
N VAL A 101 -11.05 -0.29 -2.92
CA VAL A 101 -9.92 0.65 -2.97
C VAL A 101 -8.65 -0.07 -3.42
N VAL A 102 -8.40 -1.30 -2.95
CA VAL A 102 -7.27 -2.12 -3.43
C VAL A 102 -7.35 -2.36 -4.94
N LEU A 103 -8.54 -2.66 -5.47
CA LEU A 103 -8.75 -2.85 -6.91
C LEU A 103 -8.52 -1.55 -7.70
N PHE A 104 -9.00 -0.42 -7.20
CA PHE A 104 -8.77 0.90 -7.79
C PHE A 104 -7.26 1.19 -7.91
N ILE A 105 -6.52 1.04 -6.81
CA ILE A 105 -5.07 1.28 -6.78
C ILE A 105 -4.33 0.31 -7.71
N LYS A 106 -4.76 -0.96 -7.74
CA LYS A 106 -4.16 -1.98 -8.61
C LYS A 106 -4.28 -1.61 -10.09
N GLU A 107 -5.46 -1.19 -10.55
CA GLU A 107 -5.62 -0.82 -11.97
C GLU A 107 -4.75 0.39 -12.33
N LYS A 108 -4.61 1.38 -11.42
CA LYS A 108 -3.66 2.50 -11.60
C LYS A 108 -2.21 2.06 -11.73
N ILE A 109 -1.74 1.13 -10.89
CA ILE A 109 -0.38 0.57 -11.00
C ILE A 109 -0.23 -0.18 -12.33
N LYS A 110 -1.21 -1.00 -12.69
CA LYS A 110 -1.19 -1.85 -13.88
C LYS A 110 -1.15 -1.05 -15.19
N GLU A 111 -1.88 0.08 -15.27
CA GLU A 111 -1.79 1.04 -16.37
C GLU A 111 -0.33 1.44 -16.64
N HIS A 112 0.44 1.73 -15.58
CA HIS A 112 1.84 2.15 -15.68
C HIS A 112 2.81 0.98 -15.92
N ILE A 113 2.51 -0.22 -15.45
CA ILE A 113 3.32 -1.42 -15.75
C ILE A 113 3.38 -1.68 -17.26
N ASN A 114 2.29 -1.44 -18.00
CA ASN A 114 2.24 -1.67 -19.44
C ASN A 114 3.02 -0.61 -20.25
N GLN A 115 3.43 0.49 -19.61
CA GLN A 115 4.19 1.58 -20.23
C GLN A 115 5.71 1.49 -19.95
N LEU A 116 6.12 0.60 -19.03
CA LEU A 116 7.51 0.36 -18.60
C LEU A 116 8.12 -0.90 -19.24
#